data_AF-A0A1H9TTK8-F1
#
_entry.id   AF-A0A1H9TTK8-F1
#
_cell.length_a   1.000
_cell.length_b   1.000
_cell.length_c   1.000
_cell.angle_alpha   90.00
_cell.angle_beta   90.00
_cell.angle_gamma   90.00
#
_symmetry.space_group_name_H-M   'P 1'
#
loop_
_entity.id
_entity.type
_entity.pdbx_description
1 polymer ?
#
loop_
_entity_poly.entity_id
_entity_poly.type
_entity_poly.pdbx_seq_one_letter_code
_entity_poly.pdbx_strand_id
1 'polypeptide(L)'
;MENKKPGEIVKEYDVRAIERVSLAFTRLMEMGKIKNLFNFCQTHDIDRRNFERMRNQKLGSPSIYLLNVLRVNYGVSLDWLITGKGNWLV
;
A
#
# COMPACT_ATOMS: atom_id res chain seq x y z
N MET A 1 6.63 -24.29 24.83
CA MET A 1 6.77 -22.81 24.79
C MET A 1 7.33 -22.45 23.43
N GLU A 2 6.49 -21.96 22.53
CA GLU A 2 6.88 -21.72 21.15
C GLU A 2 7.63 -20.37 21.06
N ASN A 3 8.94 -20.46 20.84
CA ASN A 3 9.80 -19.30 20.65
C ASN A 3 9.50 -18.67 19.28
N LYS A 4 8.81 -17.53 19.24
CA LYS A 4 8.73 -16.70 18.02
C LYS A 4 9.88 -15.69 18.00
N LYS A 5 10.69 -15.74 16.94
CA LYS A 5 11.82 -14.86 16.62
C LYS A 5 11.62 -14.21 15.22
N PRO A 6 12.34 -13.10 14.92
CA PRO A 6 11.83 -11.96 14.16
C PRO A 6 11.67 -12.23 12.66
N GLY A 7 10.60 -11.68 12.10
CA GLY A 7 10.09 -11.98 10.76
C GLY A 7 8.68 -12.53 10.88
N GLU A 8 7.72 -11.67 11.24
CA GLU A 8 6.31 -12.05 11.21
C GLU A 8 5.97 -12.61 9.82
N ILE A 9 5.45 -13.83 9.80
CA ILE A 9 4.85 -14.42 8.60
C ILE A 9 3.74 -13.47 8.17
N VAL A 10 3.99 -12.73 7.09
CA VAL A 10 3.01 -11.85 6.48
C VAL A 10 1.84 -12.72 6.05
N LYS A 11 0.64 -12.41 6.54
CA LYS A 11 -0.54 -13.20 6.20
C LYS A 11 -0.75 -13.10 4.69
N GLU A 12 -1.19 -14.16 4.03
CA GLU A 12 -1.48 -14.15 2.58
C GLU A 12 -2.41 -12.98 2.18
N TYR A 13 -3.33 -12.61 3.08
CA TYR A 13 -4.17 -11.43 2.96
C TYR A 13 -3.36 -10.11 2.87
N ASP A 14 -2.37 -9.94 3.73
CA ASP A 14 -1.51 -8.75 3.76
C ASP A 14 -0.67 -8.66 2.48
N VAL A 15 -0.14 -9.78 1.99
CA VAL A 15 0.59 -9.82 0.70
C VAL A 15 -0.30 -9.32 -0.44
N ARG A 16 -1.55 -9.81 -0.53
CA ARG A 16 -2.51 -9.37 -1.56
C ARG A 16 -2.89 -7.90 -1.42
N ALA A 17 -3.03 -7.39 -0.19
CA ALA A 17 -3.28 -5.97 0.04
C ALA A 17 -2.08 -5.10 -0.38
N ILE A 18 -0.85 -5.52 -0.07
CA ILE A 18 0.39 -4.86 -0.52
C ILE A 18 0.46 -4.80 -2.04
N GLU A 19 0.14 -5.89 -2.72
CA GLU A 19 0.14 -5.96 -4.18
C GLU A 19 -0.86 -4.98 -4.79
N ARG A 20 -2.07 -4.89 -4.23
CA ARG A 20 -3.09 -3.94 -4.69
C ARG A 20 -2.72 -2.49 -4.41
N VAL A 21 -2.15 -2.19 -3.26
CA VAL A 21 -1.57 -0.87 -2.94
C VAL A 21 -0.48 -0.51 -3.95
N SER A 22 0.41 -1.46 -4.25
CA SER A 22 1.49 -1.27 -5.21
C SER A 22 0.97 -1.03 -6.63
N LEU A 23 -0.08 -1.76 -7.02
CA LEU A 23 -0.73 -1.62 -8.33
C LEU A 23 -1.46 -0.28 -8.46
N ALA A 24 -2.24 0.12 -7.46
CA ALA A 24 -2.91 1.42 -7.44
C ALA A 24 -1.88 2.56 -7.51
N PHE A 25 -0.79 2.48 -6.75
CA PHE A 25 0.29 3.46 -6.79
C PHE A 25 0.91 3.57 -8.19
N THR A 26 1.27 2.46 -8.83
CA THR A 26 1.80 2.46 -10.21
C THR A 26 0.82 3.10 -11.18
N ARG A 27 -0.46 2.72 -11.15
CA ARG A 27 -1.49 3.29 -12.03
C ARG A 27 -1.67 4.79 -11.83
N LEU A 28 -1.66 5.25 -10.59
CA LEU A 28 -1.74 6.68 -10.28
C LEU A 28 -0.51 7.45 -10.79
N MET A 29 0.67 6.83 -10.84
CA MET A 29 1.83 7.43 -11.50
C MET A 29 1.64 7.48 -13.02
N GLU A 30 1.18 6.41 -13.65
CA GLU A 30 0.91 6.34 -15.08
C GLU A 30 -0.16 7.36 -15.53
N MET A 31 -1.15 7.63 -14.66
CA MET A 31 -2.17 8.67 -14.86
C MET A 31 -1.67 10.10 -14.59
N GLY A 32 -0.40 10.27 -14.16
CA GLY A 32 0.16 11.57 -13.79
C GLY A 32 -0.42 12.16 -12.49
N LYS A 33 -1.18 11.38 -11.71
CA LYS A 33 -1.73 11.80 -10.40
C LYS A 33 -0.67 11.77 -9.30
N ILE A 34 0.32 10.89 -9.43
CA ILE A 34 1.50 10.84 -8.56
C ILE A 34 2.75 11.06 -9.41
N LYS A 35 3.57 12.05 -9.05
CA LYS A 35 4.80 12.34 -9.79
C LYS A 35 5.83 11.22 -9.67
N ASN A 36 6.10 10.79 -8.44
CA ASN A 36 6.99 9.69 -8.09
C ASN A 36 6.84 9.34 -6.60
N LEU A 37 7.47 8.25 -6.17
CA LEU A 37 7.43 7.77 -4.80
C LEU A 37 7.96 8.79 -3.78
N PHE A 38 9.06 9.47 -4.11
CA PHE A 38 9.63 10.47 -3.20
C PHE A 38 8.64 11.60 -2.91
N ASN A 39 8.06 12.19 -3.95
CA ASN A 39 7.10 13.27 -3.83
C ASN A 39 5.81 12.82 -3.13
N PHE A 40 5.30 11.62 -3.44
CA PHE A 40 4.15 11.06 -2.74
C PHE A 40 4.40 10.91 -1.24
N CYS A 41 5.51 10.28 -0.87
CA CYS A 41 5.86 10.05 0.53
C CYS A 41 6.07 11.37 1.29
N GLN A 42 6.76 12.34 0.68
CA GLN A 42 6.97 13.65 1.28
C GLN A 42 5.67 14.44 1.45
N THR A 43 4.77 14.40 0.45
CA THR A 43 3.52 15.16 0.46
C THR A 43 2.56 14.68 1.55
N HIS A 44 2.56 13.37 1.82
CA HIS A 44 1.62 12.75 2.76
C HIS A 44 2.27 12.33 4.08
N ASP A 45 3.52 12.73 4.35
CA ASP A 45 4.27 12.35 5.56
C ASP A 45 4.31 10.82 5.78
N ILE A 46 4.59 10.08 4.69
CA ILE A 46 4.72 8.63 4.71
C ILE A 46 6.21 8.27 4.73
N ASP A 47 6.61 7.39 5.65
CA ASP A 47 7.98 6.89 5.67
C ASP A 47 8.28 6.11 4.37
N ARG A 48 9.15 6.68 3.55
CA ARG A 48 9.54 6.11 2.25
C ARG A 48 10.22 4.74 2.38
N ARG A 49 11.07 4.55 3.39
CA ARG A 49 11.81 3.28 3.57
C ARG A 49 10.86 2.15 3.92
N ASN A 50 9.86 2.43 4.76
CA ASN A 50 8.81 1.49 5.10
C ASN A 50 7.93 1.18 3.88
N PHE A 51 7.55 2.19 3.09
CA PHE A 51 6.79 1.97 1.87
C PHE A 51 7.57 1.11 0.85
N GLU A 52 8.84 1.43 0.60
CA GLU A 52 9.71 0.66 -0.32
C GLU A 52 9.89 -0.77 0.17
N ARG A 53 10.16 -0.98 1.47
CA ARG A 53 10.28 -2.30 2.07
C ARG A 53 9.00 -3.12 1.93
N MET A 54 7.85 -2.51 2.23
CA MET A 54 6.54 -3.13 2.05
C MET A 54 6.33 -3.56 0.59
N ARG A 55 6.56 -2.66 -0.37
CA ARG A 55 6.34 -2.93 -1.80
C ARG A 55 7.27 -3.99 -2.37
N ASN A 56 8.56 -3.89 -2.07
CA ASN A 56 9.62 -4.69 -2.69
C ASN A 56 9.81 -6.05 -2.00
N GLN A 57 9.69 -6.09 -0.67
CA GLN A 57 9.93 -7.30 0.11
C GLN A 57 8.64 -7.98 0.58
N LYS A 58 7.47 -7.39 0.27
CA LYS A 58 6.15 -7.88 0.72
C LYS A 58 6.08 -8.04 2.24
N LEU A 59 6.77 -7.18 2.99
CA LEU A 59 6.83 -7.22 4.45
C LEU A 59 5.82 -6.29 5.11
N GLY A 60 5.21 -6.76 6.19
CA GLY A 60 4.24 -6.02 7.00
C GLY A 60 2.85 -5.96 6.36
N SER A 61 2.09 -4.91 6.70
CA SER A 61 0.77 -4.62 6.15
C SER A 61 0.71 -3.14 5.76
N PRO A 62 -0.09 -2.76 4.74
CA PRO A 62 -0.36 -1.36 4.48
C PRO A 62 -0.98 -0.71 5.71
N SER A 63 -0.42 0.43 6.15
CA SER A 63 -0.98 1.14 7.29
C SER A 63 -2.37 1.70 6.94
N ILE A 64 -3.23 1.82 7.96
CA ILE A 64 -4.55 2.44 7.80
C ILE A 64 -4.42 3.86 7.22
N TYR A 65 -3.41 4.60 7.67
CA TYR A 65 -3.12 5.93 7.16
C TYR A 65 -2.81 5.93 5.66
N LEU A 66 -1.94 5.04 5.19
CA LEU A 66 -1.64 4.90 3.77
C LEU A 66 -2.89 4.56 2.95
N LEU A 67 -3.70 3.61 3.42
CA LEU A 67 -4.96 3.25 2.75
C LEU A 67 -5.91 4.44 2.67
N ASN A 68 -5.99 5.24 3.73
CA ASN A 68 -6.85 6.42 3.77
C ASN A 68 -6.33 7.53 2.84
N VAL A 69 -5.03 7.75 2.72
CA VAL A 69 -4.43 8.67 1.74
C VAL A 69 -4.83 8.28 0.31
N LEU A 70 -4.70 7.00 -0.04
CA LEU A 70 -5.10 6.52 -1.37
C LEU A 70 -6.60 6.73 -1.65
N ARG A 71 -7.44 6.51 -0.64
CA ARG A 71 -8.89 6.77 -0.76
C ARG A 71 -9.21 8.26 -0.89
N VAL A 72 -8.78 9.07 0.06
CA VAL A 72 -9.22 10.47 0.20
C VAL A 72 -8.60 11.37 -0.87
N ASN A 73 -7.31 11.18 -1.17
CA ASN A 73 -6.58 12.09 -2.06
C ASN A 73 -6.57 11.61 -3.52
N TYR A 74 -6.79 10.32 -3.76
CA TYR A 74 -6.65 9.72 -5.09
C TYR A 74 -7.87 8.92 -5.55
N GLY A 75 -8.93 8.84 -4.74
CA GLY A 75 -10.17 8.16 -5.10
C GLY A 75 -10.03 6.64 -5.20
N VAL A 76 -9.02 6.03 -4.58
CA VAL A 76 -8.85 4.56 -4.64
C VAL A 76 -9.87 3.89 -3.71
N SER A 77 -10.56 2.86 -4.21
CA SER A 77 -11.53 2.09 -3.43
C SER A 77 -10.84 1.34 -2.29
N LEU A 78 -11.24 1.67 -1.05
CA LEU A 78 -10.77 0.97 0.14
C LEU A 78 -11.19 -0.50 0.14
N ASP A 79 -12.42 -0.78 -0.32
CA ASP A 79 -12.91 -2.16 -0.45
C ASP A 79 -12.05 -2.94 -1.46
N TRP A 80 -11.71 -2.34 -2.60
CA TRP A 80 -10.85 -2.99 -3.57
C TRP A 80 -9.44 -3.23 -3.02
N LEU A 81 -8.84 -2.27 -2.31
CA LEU A 81 -7.51 -2.45 -1.70
C LEU A 81 -7.48 -3.64 -0.72
N ILE A 82 -8.54 -3.81 0.05
CA ILE A 82 -8.70 -4.84 1.10
C ILE A 82 -9.07 -6.19 0.50
N THR A 83 -10.09 -6.24 -0.36
CA THR A 83 -10.73 -7.49 -0.81
C THR A 83 -10.40 -7.87 -2.25
N GLY A 84 -9.97 -6.91 -3.07
CA GLY A 84 -9.79 -7.06 -4.52
C GLY A 84 -11.09 -7.05 -5.31
N LYS A 85 -12.24 -6.79 -4.67
CA LYS A 85 -13.55 -6.76 -5.33
C LYS A 85 -13.89 -5.36 -5.85
N GLY A 86 -14.71 -5.32 -6.90
CA GLY A 86 -15.19 -4.08 -7.50
C GLY A 86 -14.13 -3.30 -8.29
N ASN A 87 -14.42 -2.02 -8.53
CA ASN A 87 -13.52 -1.12 -9.23
C ASN A 87 -12.48 -0.53 -8.28
N TRP A 88 -11.26 -0.38 -8.78
CA TRP A 88 -10.13 0.12 -7.99
C TRP A 88 -10.18 1.63 -7.76
N LEU A 89 -10.83 2.38 -8.65
CA LEU A 89 -10.98 3.83 -8.62
C LEU A 89 -12.47 4.17 -8.50
N VAL A 90 -12.80 5.17 -7.67
CA VAL A 90 -14.16 5.63 -7.37
C VAL A 90 -14.32 7.10 -7.70
#